data_AF-A0A6P2F8W5-F1
#
_entry.id   AF-A0A6P2F8W5-F1
#
_cell.length_a   1.000
_cell.length_b   1.000
_cell.length_c   1.000
_cell.angle_alpha   90.00
_cell.angle_beta   90.00
_cell.angle_gamma   90.00
#
_symmetry.space_group_name_H-M   'P 1'
#
loop_
_entity.id
_entity.type
_entity.pdbx_description
1 polymer ?
#
loop_
_entity_poly.entity_id
_entity_poly.type
_entity_poly.pdbx_seq_one_letter_code
_entity_poly.pdbx_strand_id
1 'polypeptide(L)'
;MNLKDLNLSKDSIEQALSAQIDYTLTIKSEAHYVVQVLSDEGMGILNIYFKNNKKVSFLCQGEKTSTAFNFAMKLVNDINMGVAA
;
A
#
# COMPACT_ATOMS: atom_id res chain seq x y z
N MET A 1 1.60 -13.83 5.44
CA MET A 1 1.26 -12.66 6.27
C MET A 1 -0.17 -12.25 5.97
N ASN A 2 -0.98 -11.93 6.99
CA ASN A 2 -2.32 -11.40 6.79
C ASN A 2 -2.22 -9.89 6.56
N LEU A 3 -2.67 -9.38 5.41
CA LEU A 3 -2.63 -7.96 5.08
C LEU A 3 -3.93 -7.21 5.44
N LYS A 4 -4.77 -7.79 6.30
CA LYS A 4 -6.01 -7.17 6.79
C LYS A 4 -5.86 -6.73 8.24
N ASP A 5 -6.51 -5.61 8.57
CA ASP A 5 -6.64 -5.14 9.95
C ASP A 5 -5.30 -4.92 10.66
N LEU A 6 -4.34 -4.36 9.93
CA LEU A 6 -3.01 -4.00 10.42
C LEU A 6 -3.06 -2.75 11.29
N ASN A 7 -2.24 -2.73 12.35
CA ASN A 7 -2.07 -1.58 13.24
C ASN A 7 -1.07 -0.59 12.62
N LEU A 8 -1.46 0.03 11.51
CA LEU A 8 -0.70 1.07 10.80
C LEU A 8 -1.53 2.36 10.79
N SER A 9 -0.86 3.51 10.78
CA SER A 9 -1.53 4.80 10.67
C SER A 9 -1.62 5.26 9.22
N LYS A 10 -2.60 6.11 8.89
CA LYS A 10 -2.71 6.73 7.56
C LYS A 10 -1.47 7.59 7.25
N ASP A 11 -1.03 8.39 8.20
CA ASP A 11 0.15 9.25 8.06
C ASP A 11 1.42 8.43 7.74
N SER A 12 1.63 7.30 8.42
CA SER A 12 2.77 6.42 8.14
C SER A 12 2.71 5.80 6.73
N ILE A 13 1.50 5.48 6.25
CA ILE A 13 1.29 4.97 4.89
C ILE A 13 1.62 6.06 3.87
N GLU A 14 1.13 7.28 4.08
CA GLU A 14 1.39 8.40 3.18
C GLU A 14 2.86 8.78 3.12
N GLN A 15 3.56 8.78 4.27
CA GLN A 15 5.01 9.00 4.33
C GLN A 15 5.80 7.90 3.61
N ALA A 16 5.43 6.63 3.82
CA ALA A 16 6.12 5.52 3.15
C ALA A 16 5.85 5.53 1.64
N LEU A 17 4.64 5.91 1.22
CA LEU A 17 4.29 6.07 -0.19
C LEU A 17 5.10 7.21 -0.83
N SER A 18 5.16 8.39 -0.21
CA SER A 18 5.90 9.53 -0.77
C SER A 18 7.40 9.29 -0.96
N ALA A 19 7.98 8.32 -0.23
CA ALA A 19 9.38 7.91 -0.37
C ALA A 19 9.63 6.95 -1.56
N GLN A 20 8.59 6.44 -2.22
CA GLN A 20 8.72 5.48 -3.34
C GLN A 20 8.44 6.14 -4.69
N ILE A 21 9.11 5.70 -5.75
CA ILE A 21 9.11 6.37 -7.07
C ILE A 21 8.41 5.57 -8.19
N ASP A 22 8.08 4.30 -7.97
CA ASP A 22 7.65 3.36 -9.03
C ASP A 22 6.17 2.97 -8.95
N TYR A 23 5.29 3.95 -8.70
CA TYR A 23 3.85 3.70 -8.67
C TYR A 23 3.03 4.96 -8.99
N THR A 24 1.78 4.75 -9.40
CA THR A 24 0.78 5.82 -9.53
C THR A 24 -0.21 5.73 -8.37
N LEU A 25 -0.39 6.83 -7.63
CA LEU A 25 -1.40 6.95 -6.58
C LEU A 25 -2.69 7.54 -7.13
N THR A 26 -3.82 6.90 -6.86
CA THR A 26 -5.16 7.48 -7.02
C THR A 26 -5.88 7.49 -5.67
N ILE A 27 -6.18 8.68 -5.16
CA ILE A 27 -7.01 8.86 -3.97
C ILE A 27 -8.48 8.77 -4.40
N LYS A 28 -9.18 7.69 -4.05
CA LYS A 28 -10.62 7.55 -4.34
C LYS A 28 -11.47 8.27 -3.30
N SER A 29 -11.05 8.21 -2.04
CA SER A 29 -11.63 8.95 -0.92
C SER A 29 -10.64 8.98 0.24
N GLU A 30 -10.99 9.72 1.32
CA GLU A 30 -10.22 9.72 2.57
C GLU A 30 -10.00 8.33 3.18
N ALA A 31 -10.91 7.38 2.91
CA ALA A 31 -10.90 6.02 3.44
C ALA A 31 -10.35 4.97 2.46
N HIS A 32 -10.05 5.35 1.21
CA HIS A 32 -9.67 4.38 0.17
C HIS A 32 -8.70 4.96 -0.86
N TYR A 33 -7.48 4.41 -0.88
CA TYR A 33 -6.47 4.69 -1.89
C TYR A 33 -6.28 3.51 -2.84
N VAL A 34 -5.92 3.81 -4.08
CA VAL A 34 -5.56 2.82 -5.10
C VAL A 34 -4.16 3.13 -5.58
N VAL A 35 -3.27 2.16 -5.46
CA VAL A 35 -1.87 2.23 -5.89
C VAL A 35 -1.69 1.29 -7.07
N GLN A 36 -1.33 1.84 -8.22
CA GLN A 36 -0.96 1.06 -9.39
C GLN A 36 0.56 0.94 -9.44
N VAL A 37 1.06 -0.28 -9.30
CA VAL A 37 2.49 -0.58 -9.27
C VAL A 37 2.87 -1.12 -10.64
N LEU A 38 3.81 -0.46 -11.30
CA LEU A 38 4.36 -0.91 -12.57
C LEU A 38 5.60 -1.76 -12.30
N SER A 39 5.70 -2.89 -12.99
CA SER A 39 6.89 -3.73 -13.02
C SER A 39 7.13 -4.21 -14.44
N ASP A 40 8.35 -4.65 -14.74
CA ASP A 40 8.73 -5.18 -16.04
C ASP A 40 7.87 -6.40 -16.45
N GLU A 41 7.29 -7.10 -15.47
CA GLU A 41 6.44 -8.26 -15.70
C GLU A 41 4.95 -7.91 -15.86
N GLY A 42 4.54 -6.67 -15.60
CA GLY A 42 3.15 -6.20 -15.69
C GLY A 42 2.71 -5.32 -14.53
N MET A 43 1.40 -5.03 -14.47
CA MET A 43 0.81 -4.10 -13.51
C MET A 43 0.15 -4.84 -12.32
N GLY A 44 0.48 -4.40 -11.10
CA GLY A 44 -0.24 -4.75 -9.87
C GLY A 44 -1.13 -3.61 -9.40
N ILE A 45 -2.26 -3.93 -8.78
CA ILE A 45 -3.15 -2.93 -8.14
C ILE A 45 -3.23 -3.24 -6.65
N LEU A 46 -2.87 -2.28 -5.81
CA LEU A 46 -3.00 -2.33 -4.37
C LEU A 46 -4.08 -1.36 -3.92
N ASN A 47 -5.18 -1.87 -3.39
CA ASN A 47 -6.17 -1.06 -2.70
C ASN A 47 -5.81 -0.97 -1.22
N ILE A 48 -5.80 0.25 -0.68
CA ILE A 48 -5.53 0.54 0.72
C ILE A 48 -6.79 1.09 1.34
N TYR A 49 -7.31 0.42 2.37
CA TYR A 49 -8.51 0.83 3.08
C TYR A 49 -8.15 1.29 4.49
N PHE A 50 -8.47 2.54 4.81
CA PHE A 50 -8.33 3.13 6.13
C PHE A 50 -9.66 2.98 6.88
N LYS A 51 -9.70 2.08 7.86
CA LYS A 51 -10.91 1.75 8.60
C LYS A 51 -11.13 2.68 9.79
N ASN A 52 -12.39 2.88 10.17
CA ASN A 52 -12.78 3.73 11.30
C ASN A 52 -12.18 3.29 12.65
N ASN A 53 -11.81 2.01 12.79
CA ASN A 53 -11.12 1.49 13.97
C ASN A 53 -9.60 1.74 13.96
N LYS A 54 -9.13 2.70 13.14
CA LYS A 54 -7.72 3.07 12.96
C LYS A 54 -6.83 1.94 12.44
N LYS A 55 -7.43 0.95 11.76
CA LYS A 55 -6.68 -0.14 11.13
C LYS A 55 -6.60 0.06 9.62
N VAL A 56 -5.57 -0.52 9.03
CA VAL A 56 -5.36 -0.51 7.57
C VAL A 56 -5.52 -1.92 7.02
N SER A 57 -6.22 -2.05 5.90
CA SER A 57 -6.32 -3.29 5.13
C SER A 57 -5.82 -3.07 3.71
N PHE A 58 -5.05 -4.02 3.22
CA PHE A 58 -4.62 -4.06 1.83
C PHE A 58 -5.37 -5.14 1.06
N LEU A 59 -5.76 -4.83 -0.17
CA LEU A 59 -6.30 -5.78 -1.13
C LEU A 59 -5.47 -5.70 -2.42
N CYS A 60 -4.75 -6.79 -2.70
CA CYS A 60 -3.92 -6.93 -3.89
C CYS A 60 -4.77 -7.51 -5.03
N GLN A 61 -4.74 -6.87 -6.19
CA GLN A 61 -5.49 -7.21 -7.41
C GLN A 61 -4.65 -6.90 -8.64
N GLY A 62 -5.26 -7.06 -9.83
CA GLY A 62 -4.63 -6.82 -11.11
C GLY A 62 -4.02 -8.09 -11.70
N GLU A 63 -3.49 -7.97 -12.92
CA GLU A 63 -2.89 -9.07 -13.66
C GLU A 63 -1.70 -9.67 -12.89
N LYS A 64 -0.86 -8.81 -12.29
CA LYS A 64 0.25 -9.21 -11.42
C LYS A 64 -0.06 -8.91 -9.97
N THR A 65 -0.94 -9.74 -9.39
CA THR A 65 -1.27 -9.67 -7.96
C THR A 65 -0.03 -9.84 -7.05
N SER A 66 0.99 -10.61 -7.49
CA SER A 66 2.27 -10.75 -6.80
C SER A 66 3.04 -9.43 -6.70
N THR A 67 3.05 -8.62 -7.76
CA THR A 67 3.67 -7.28 -7.77
C THR A 67 3.03 -6.38 -6.72
N ALA A 68 1.69 -6.34 -6.67
CA ALA A 68 0.96 -5.57 -5.65
C ALA A 68 1.22 -6.09 -4.23
N PHE A 69 1.32 -7.42 -4.06
CA PHE A 69 1.62 -8.03 -2.77
C PHE A 69 3.03 -7.69 -2.29
N ASN A 70 4.03 -7.79 -3.16
CA ASN A 70 5.43 -7.44 -2.83
C ASN A 70 5.56 -5.96 -2.46
N PHE A 71 4.87 -5.09 -3.19
CA PHE A 71 4.78 -3.67 -2.86
C PHE A 71 4.15 -3.44 -1.48
N ALA A 72 3.01 -4.09 -1.19
CA ALA A 72 2.36 -4.00 0.12
C ALA A 72 3.28 -4.47 1.25
N MET A 73 3.99 -5.58 1.06
CA MET A 73 4.96 -6.11 2.04
C MET A 73 6.10 -5.12 2.29
N LYS A 74 6.65 -4.53 1.22
CA LYS A 74 7.69 -3.50 1.32
C LYS A 74 7.20 -2.30 2.12
N LEU A 75 6.02 -1.77 1.79
CA LEU A 75 5.40 -0.65 2.50
C LEU A 75 5.28 -0.92 4.01
N VAL A 76 4.80 -2.12 4.38
CA VAL A 76 4.67 -2.51 5.79
C VAL A 76 6.03 -2.59 6.49
N ASN A 77 7.04 -3.13 5.81
CA ASN A 77 8.39 -3.22 6.35
C ASN A 77 9.01 -1.83 6.54
N ASP A 78 8.90 -0.95 5.56
CA ASP A 78 9.44 0.42 5.62
C ASP A 78 8.85 1.17 6.82
N ILE A 79 7.54 1.06 7.05
CA ILE A 79 6.86 1.65 8.20
C ILE A 79 7.35 1.07 9.52
N ASN A 80 7.47 -0.26 9.63
CA ASN A 80 7.90 -0.91 10.87
C ASN A 80 9.38 -0.64 11.20
N MET A 81 10.20 -0.39 10.19
CA MET A 81 11.62 -0.06 10.34
C MET A 81 11.86 1.43 10.59
N GLY A 82 10.80 2.26 10.56
CA GLY A 82 10.94 3.72 10.70
C GLY A 82 11.65 4.38 9.52
N VAL A 83 11.69 3.72 8.36
CA VAL A 83 12.22 4.27 7.11
C VAL A 83 11.10 5.07 6.43
N ALA A 84 10.54 6.03 7.18
CA ALA A 84 9.85 7.17 6.60
C ALA A 84 10.95 8.22 6.36
N ALA A 85 11.22 8.52 5.10
CA ALA A 85 12.25 9.49 4.71
C ALA A 85 11.98 10.88 5.31
#